data_AF-A0A7G2M050-F1
#
_entry.id   AF-A0A7G2M050-F1
#
_cell.length_a   1.000
_cell.length_b   1.000
_cell.length_c   1.000
_cell.angle_alpha   90.00
_cell.angle_beta   90.00
_cell.angle_gamma   90.00
#
_symmetry.space_group_name_H-M   'P 1'
#
loop_
_entity.id
_entity.type
_entity.pdbx_description
1 polymer ?
#
loop_
_entity_poly.entity_id
_entity_poly.type
_entity_poly.pdbx_seq_one_letter_code
_entity_poly.pdbx_strand_id
1 'polypeptide(L)'
;GKSTLLRSLNRMHDLYPGNRYEGKVILEPEGENLIGPEADPVLVRLRVGMVFQKPNPFPKSIYENVAAGLRVRGIKKRAVIDEAVETALRRAAIWDEVKDKLHGSAYDLSGGQQQRLCIARGLAPNPEILLLD
;
A
#
# COMPACT_ATOMS: atom_id res chain seq x y z
N GLY A 1 -6.98 -5.60 -18.96
CA GLY A 1 -7.20 -6.97 -18.50
C GLY A 1 -6.73 -7.13 -17.06
N LYS A 2 -5.47 -7.55 -16.85
CA LYS A 2 -4.92 -7.88 -15.52
C LYS A 2 -4.98 -6.72 -14.51
N SER A 3 -4.36 -5.59 -14.84
CA SER A 3 -4.37 -4.41 -13.96
C SER A 3 -5.79 -3.87 -13.72
N THR A 4 -6.67 -4.00 -14.71
CA THR A 4 -8.09 -3.65 -14.57
C THR A 4 -8.76 -4.48 -13.48
N LEU A 5 -8.50 -5.79 -13.47
CA LEU A 5 -9.01 -6.73 -12.46
C LEU A 5 -8.43 -6.44 -11.08
N LEU A 6 -7.11 -6.27 -10.94
CA LEU A 6 -6.51 -5.98 -9.63
C LEU A 6 -7.05 -4.67 -9.03
N ARG A 7 -7.19 -3.64 -9.85
CA ARG A 7 -7.75 -2.34 -9.41
C ARG A 7 -9.23 -2.43 -9.02
N SER A 8 -10.01 -3.36 -9.57
CA SER A 8 -11.39 -3.58 -9.10
C SER A 8 -11.44 -4.25 -7.73
N LEU A 9 -10.43 -5.07 -7.36
CA LEU A 9 -10.39 -5.74 -6.06
C LEU A 9 -10.13 -4.80 -4.88
N ASN A 10 -9.40 -3.70 -5.09
CA ASN A 10 -9.16 -2.71 -4.03
C ASN A 10 -9.88 -1.36 -4.25
N ARG A 11 -10.74 -1.27 -5.27
CA ARG A 11 -11.48 -0.04 -5.63
C ARG A 11 -10.61 1.17 -5.96
N MET A 12 -9.48 0.96 -6.66
CA MET A 12 -8.70 2.07 -7.21
C MET A 12 -9.44 2.82 -8.33
N HIS A 13 -10.38 2.18 -9.03
CA HIS A 13 -11.13 2.85 -10.10
C HIS A 13 -12.08 3.93 -9.55
N ASP A 14 -12.50 3.87 -8.29
CA ASP A 14 -13.37 4.87 -7.65
C ASP A 14 -12.75 6.28 -7.66
N LEU A 15 -11.43 6.38 -7.86
CA LEU A 15 -10.73 7.66 -7.98
C LEU A 15 -10.97 8.38 -9.32
N TYR A 16 -11.57 7.70 -10.30
CA TYR A 16 -11.91 8.26 -11.60
C TYR A 16 -13.44 8.34 -11.76
N PRO A 17 -13.97 9.44 -12.33
CA PRO A 17 -15.40 9.59 -12.54
C PRO A 17 -15.94 8.61 -13.59
N GLY A 18 -17.22 8.26 -13.48
CA GLY A 18 -17.94 7.44 -14.48
C GLY A 18 -17.71 5.93 -14.38
N ASN A 19 -17.01 5.45 -13.35
CA ASN A 19 -16.86 4.02 -13.13
C ASN A 19 -18.11 3.38 -12.52
N ARG A 20 -18.43 2.18 -13.00
CA ARG A 20 -19.54 1.36 -12.50
C ARG A 20 -19.06 -0.06 -12.27
N TYR A 21 -19.48 -0.63 -11.15
CA TYR A 21 -19.26 -2.03 -10.84
C TYR A 21 -20.56 -2.81 -11.04
N GLU A 22 -20.44 -4.03 -11.57
CA GLU A 22 -21.50 -5.03 -11.59
C GLU A 22 -20.96 -6.33 -11.00
N GLY A 23 -21.83 -7.15 -10.42
CA GLY A 23 -21.44 -8.38 -9.74
C GLY A 23 -21.01 -8.16 -8.29
N LYS A 24 -20.12 -9.04 -7.79
CA LYS A 24 -19.65 -9.04 -6.41
C LYS A 24 -18.17 -9.41 -6.35
N VAL A 25 -17.45 -8.81 -5.40
CA VAL A 25 -16.10 -9.21 -5.01
C VAL A 25 -16.17 -9.55 -3.54
N ILE A 26 -16.11 -10.84 -3.21
CA ILE A 26 -16.26 -11.31 -1.84
C ILE A 26 -14.89 -11.49 -1.20
N LEU A 27 -14.68 -10.86 -0.05
CA LEU A 27 -13.52 -11.09 0.80
C LEU A 27 -13.89 -12.10 1.90
N GLU A 28 -13.17 -13.22 1.88
CA GLU A 28 -13.33 -14.31 2.84
C GLU A 28 -12.30 -14.17 3.97
N PRO A 29 -12.61 -14.63 5.21
CA PRO A 29 -13.76 -15.46 5.58
C PRO A 29 -15.04 -14.70 6.01
N GLU A 30 -15.03 -13.37 6.05
CA GLU A 30 -16.18 -12.60 6.55
C GLU A 30 -17.36 -12.53 5.57
N GLY A 31 -17.17 -12.91 4.30
CA GLY A 31 -18.19 -12.85 3.26
C GLY A 31 -18.53 -11.43 2.80
N GLU A 32 -17.61 -10.47 3.01
CA GLU A 32 -17.87 -9.06 2.73
C GLU A 32 -17.77 -8.74 1.24
N ASN A 33 -18.81 -8.08 0.68
CA ASN A 33 -18.76 -7.62 -0.70
C ASN A 33 -18.04 -6.27 -0.82
N LEU A 34 -16.78 -6.30 -1.26
CA LEU A 34 -15.91 -5.11 -1.34
C LEU A 34 -16.45 -4.02 -2.26
N ILE A 35 -17.18 -4.38 -3.32
CA ILE A 35 -17.76 -3.44 -4.30
C ILE A 35 -19.24 -3.14 -4.04
N GLY A 36 -19.77 -3.54 -2.89
CA GLY A 36 -21.15 -3.27 -2.48
C GLY A 36 -21.37 -1.80 -2.06
N PRO A 37 -22.63 -1.37 -1.95
CA PRO A 37 -22.98 -0.01 -1.55
C PRO A 37 -22.55 0.33 -0.10
N GLU A 38 -22.49 -0.67 0.77
CA GLU A 38 -22.09 -0.53 2.18
C GLU A 38 -20.57 -0.47 2.38
N ALA A 39 -19.78 -0.84 1.37
CA ALA A 39 -18.34 -0.91 1.49
C ALA A 39 -17.71 0.49 1.35
N ASP A 40 -16.98 0.93 2.38
CA ASP A 40 -16.19 2.15 2.33
C ASP A 40 -14.91 1.90 1.50
N PRO A 41 -14.73 2.59 0.35
CA PRO A 41 -13.54 2.42 -0.50
C PRO A 41 -12.21 2.67 0.24
N VAL A 42 -12.21 3.54 1.26
CA VAL A 42 -11.02 3.82 2.06
C VAL A 42 -10.66 2.61 2.92
N LEU A 43 -11.63 2.00 3.59
CA LEU A 43 -11.40 0.79 4.38
C LEU A 43 -10.98 -0.39 3.51
N VAL A 44 -11.61 -0.56 2.35
CA VAL A 44 -11.22 -1.58 1.36
C VAL A 44 -9.76 -1.44 0.98
N ARG A 45 -9.28 -0.22 0.68
CA ARG A 45 -7.86 0.03 0.33
C ARG A 45 -6.89 -0.16 1.51
N LEU A 46 -7.37 -0.06 2.74
CA LEU A 46 -6.56 -0.38 3.93
C LEU A 46 -6.41 -1.88 4.14
N ARG A 47 -7.44 -2.67 3.82
CA ARG A 47 -7.44 -4.14 3.92
C ARG A 47 -6.76 -4.81 2.72
N VAL A 48 -6.99 -4.28 1.52
CA VAL A 48 -6.43 -4.77 0.25
C VAL A 48 -5.41 -3.76 -0.28
N GLY A 49 -4.14 -3.98 0.08
CA GLY A 49 -3.02 -3.17 -0.38
C GLY A 49 -2.70 -3.42 -1.85
N MET A 50 -2.06 -2.45 -2.51
CA MET A 50 -1.64 -2.56 -3.91
C MET A 50 -0.24 -1.99 -4.14
N VAL A 51 0.57 -2.72 -4.90
CA VAL A 51 1.87 -2.28 -5.43
C VAL A 51 1.76 -2.28 -6.95
N PHE A 52 2.15 -1.18 -7.58
CA PHE A 52 2.09 -1.03 -9.03
C PHE A 52 3.34 -1.56 -9.73
N GLN A 53 3.18 -1.99 -10.98
CA GLN A 53 4.26 -2.46 -11.85
C GLN A 53 5.36 -1.42 -12.03
N LYS A 54 4.96 -0.16 -12.21
CA LYS A 54 5.89 0.98 -12.22
C LYS A 54 5.98 1.55 -10.81
N PRO A 55 7.17 1.65 -10.21
CA PRO A 55 7.31 2.20 -8.88
C PRO A 55 6.83 3.65 -8.86
N ASN A 56 6.06 3.98 -7.83
CA ASN A 56 5.49 5.31 -7.62
C ASN A 56 5.69 5.77 -6.16
N PRO A 57 6.96 5.94 -5.71
CA PRO A 57 7.20 6.53 -4.40
C PRO A 57 6.63 7.94 -4.33
N PHE A 58 6.18 8.35 -3.16
CA PHE A 58 5.78 9.73 -2.91
C PHE A 58 7.02 10.64 -2.94
N PRO A 59 6.86 11.93 -3.30
CA PRO A 59 7.91 12.96 -3.21
C PRO A 59 8.16 13.31 -1.73
N LYS A 60 8.61 12.33 -0.96
CA LYS A 60 8.82 12.33 0.48
C LYS A 60 10.04 11.45 0.79
N SER A 61 10.43 11.40 2.06
CA SER A 61 11.52 10.52 2.48
C SER A 61 11.15 9.04 2.42
N ILE A 62 12.15 8.17 2.54
CA ILE A 62 11.98 6.71 2.62
C ILE A 62 11.07 6.35 3.81
N TYR A 63 11.35 6.91 4.98
CA TYR A 63 10.54 6.73 6.18
C TYR A 63 9.09 7.18 5.97
N GLU A 64 8.90 8.38 5.42
CA GLU A 64 7.56 8.95 5.21
C GLU A 64 6.75 8.16 4.17
N ASN A 65 7.40 7.55 3.19
CA ASN A 65 6.76 6.64 2.25
C ASN A 65 6.17 5.43 2.97
N VAL A 66 6.97 4.76 3.81
CA VAL A 66 6.54 3.53 4.50
C VAL A 66 5.54 3.83 5.62
N ALA A 67 5.72 4.92 6.35
CA ALA A 67 4.85 5.32 7.45
C ALA A 67 3.46 5.83 7.01
N ALA A 68 3.28 6.20 5.73
CA ALA A 68 2.07 6.87 5.25
C ALA A 68 0.79 6.09 5.57
N GLY A 69 0.75 4.78 5.27
CA GLY A 69 -0.44 3.96 5.49
C GLY A 69 -0.76 3.74 6.97
N LEU A 70 0.27 3.70 7.84
CA LEU A 70 0.08 3.61 9.30
C LEU A 70 -0.59 4.86 9.85
N ARG A 71 -0.18 6.05 9.37
CA ARG A 71 -0.80 7.32 9.76
C ARG A 71 -2.24 7.44 9.28
N VAL A 72 -2.56 6.95 8.08
CA VAL A 72 -3.93 6.87 7.58
C VAL A 72 -4.80 5.98 8.47
N ARG A 73 -4.24 4.89 9.02
CA ARG A 73 -4.90 4.06 10.06
C ARG A 73 -4.99 4.73 11.44
N GLY A 74 -4.58 5.98 11.58
CA GLY A 74 -4.64 6.72 12.84
C GLY A 74 -3.55 6.35 13.86
N ILE A 75 -2.54 5.57 13.47
CA ILE A 75 -1.43 5.20 14.36
C ILE A 75 -0.54 6.44 14.56
N LYS A 76 -0.42 6.88 15.81
CA LYS A 76 0.36 8.09 16.19
C LYS A 76 1.59 7.79 17.04
N LYS A 77 1.63 6.62 17.69
CA LYS A 77 2.72 6.28 18.62
C LYS A 77 4.01 6.04 17.82
N ARG A 78 4.98 6.94 17.97
CA ARG A 78 6.25 6.92 17.21
C ARG A 78 6.95 5.56 17.25
N ALA A 79 7.13 4.99 18.44
CA ALA A 79 7.78 3.68 18.59
C ALA A 79 7.12 2.56 17.74
N VAL A 80 5.78 2.59 17.61
CA VAL A 80 5.05 1.60 16.79
C VAL A 80 5.28 1.84 15.30
N ILE A 81 5.36 3.11 14.88
CA ILE A 81 5.64 3.46 13.49
C ILE A 81 7.07 3.07 13.14
N ASP A 82 8.05 3.39 14.00
CA ASP A 82 9.46 3.08 13.79
C ASP A 82 9.67 1.57 13.60
N GLU A 83 9.09 0.75 14.48
CA GLU A 83 9.13 -0.72 14.41
C GLU A 83 8.50 -1.27 13.11
N ALA A 84 7.32 -0.76 12.76
CA ALA A 84 6.61 -1.19 11.55
C ALA A 84 7.36 -0.78 10.27
N VAL A 85 7.99 0.41 10.25
CA VAL A 85 8.80 0.88 9.13
C VAL A 85 10.02 -0.02 8.94
N GLU A 86 10.78 -0.30 10.00
CA GLU A 86 11.93 -1.19 9.94
C GLU A 86 11.52 -2.59 9.48
N THR A 87 10.47 -3.15 10.09
CA THR A 87 9.94 -4.48 9.75
C THR A 87 9.55 -4.56 8.27
N ALA A 88 8.85 -3.56 7.76
CA ALA A 88 8.43 -3.52 6.36
C ALA A 88 9.62 -3.41 5.39
N LEU A 89 10.61 -2.57 5.71
CA LEU A 89 11.83 -2.41 4.90
C LEU A 89 12.69 -3.69 4.90
N ARG A 90 12.73 -4.43 6.02
CA ARG A 90 13.38 -5.74 6.10
C ARG A 90 12.64 -6.78 5.28
N ARG A 91 11.32 -6.88 5.40
CA ARG A 91 10.47 -7.80 4.61
C ARG A 91 10.57 -7.54 3.11
N ALA A 92 10.76 -6.28 2.71
CA ALA A 92 10.96 -5.89 1.33
C ALA A 92 12.43 -5.98 0.86
N ALA A 93 13.34 -6.51 1.70
CA ALA A 93 14.77 -6.68 1.38
C ALA A 93 15.47 -5.39 0.90
N ILE A 94 15.21 -4.27 1.57
CA ILE A 94 15.86 -2.97 1.27
C ILE A 94 16.50 -2.32 2.50
N TRP A 95 16.24 -2.83 3.72
CA TRP A 95 16.70 -2.23 4.97
C TRP A 95 18.19 -1.86 4.98
N ASP A 96 19.09 -2.79 4.66
CA ASP A 96 20.53 -2.56 4.72
C ASP A 96 21.03 -1.50 3.73
N GLU A 97 20.26 -1.23 2.68
CA GLU A 97 20.58 -0.21 1.69
C GLU A 97 20.12 1.19 2.10
N VAL A 98 19.19 1.31 3.06
CA VAL A 98 18.48 2.57 3.36
C VAL A 98 18.47 2.98 4.83
N LYS A 99 18.85 2.10 5.76
CA LYS A 99 18.81 2.35 7.22
C LYS A 99 19.49 3.65 7.65
N ASP A 100 20.59 4.03 7.00
CA ASP A 100 21.36 5.24 7.34
C ASP A 100 20.85 6.50 6.62
N LYS A 101 19.84 6.38 5.76
CA LYS A 101 19.28 7.49 4.95
C LYS A 101 17.76 7.51 4.92
N LEU A 102 17.11 7.01 5.98
CA LEU A 102 15.64 6.95 6.09
C LEU A 102 14.95 8.31 5.88
N HIS A 103 15.62 9.41 6.21
CA HIS A 103 15.09 10.76 6.03
C HIS A 103 15.47 11.41 4.68
N GLY A 104 16.29 10.74 3.87
CA GLY A 104 16.60 11.15 2.50
C GLY A 104 15.44 10.92 1.53
N SER A 105 15.49 11.57 0.37
CA SER A 105 14.43 11.51 -0.64
C SER A 105 14.27 10.11 -1.22
N ALA A 106 13.02 9.65 -1.38
CA ALA A 106 12.73 8.38 -2.04
C ALA A 106 13.10 8.38 -3.54
N TYR A 107 13.22 9.54 -4.17
CA TYR A 107 13.63 9.67 -5.57
C TYR A 107 15.13 9.47 -5.79
N ASP A 108 15.94 9.52 -4.74
CA ASP A 108 17.40 9.27 -4.83
C ASP A 108 17.70 7.77 -4.93
N LEU A 109 16.70 6.91 -4.78
CA LEU A 109 16.80 5.47 -4.93
C LEU A 109 16.81 5.06 -6.40
N SER A 110 17.57 4.01 -6.73
CA SER A 110 17.50 3.35 -8.04
C SER A 110 16.10 2.77 -8.30
N GLY A 111 15.73 2.52 -9.55
CA GLY A 111 14.41 1.97 -9.88
C GLY A 111 14.06 0.67 -9.14
N GLY A 112 15.02 -0.24 -8.97
CA GLY A 112 14.83 -1.48 -8.20
C GLY A 112 14.62 -1.23 -6.70
N GLN A 113 15.35 -0.26 -6.13
CA GLN A 113 15.15 0.18 -4.75
C GLN A 113 13.80 0.88 -4.56
N GLN A 114 13.36 1.71 -5.52
CA GLN A 114 12.04 2.33 -5.48
C GLN A 114 10.92 1.29 -5.52
N GLN A 115 11.08 0.21 -6.28
CA GLN A 115 10.11 -0.90 -6.29
C GLN A 115 10.03 -1.58 -4.92
N ARG A 116 11.19 -1.92 -4.32
CA ARG A 116 11.22 -2.49 -2.97
C ARG A 116 10.67 -1.53 -1.90
N LEU A 117 10.91 -0.23 -2.03
CA LEU A 117 10.28 0.78 -1.18
C LEU A 117 8.74 0.79 -1.32
N CYS A 118 8.22 0.69 -2.55
CA CYS A 118 6.77 0.61 -2.78
C CYS A 118 6.17 -0.67 -2.17
N ILE A 119 6.89 -1.79 -2.23
CA ILE A 119 6.51 -3.04 -1.55
C ILE A 119 6.50 -2.84 -0.03
N ALA A 120 7.55 -2.26 0.56
CA ALA A 120 7.61 -1.95 1.98
C ALA A 120 6.42 -1.07 2.41
N ARG A 121 6.12 -0.02 1.63
CA ARG A 121 4.97 0.86 1.86
C ARG A 121 3.64 0.11 1.84
N GLY A 122 3.47 -0.85 0.92
CA GLY A 122 2.28 -1.70 0.87
C GLY A 122 2.17 -2.68 2.05
N LEU A 123 3.30 -3.16 2.56
CA LEU A 123 3.37 -4.11 3.68
C LEU A 123 3.20 -3.45 5.06
N ALA A 124 3.66 -2.22 5.24
CA ALA A 124 3.73 -1.57 6.55
C ALA A 124 2.40 -1.49 7.31
N PRO A 125 1.25 -1.20 6.65
CA PRO A 125 -0.04 -1.23 7.34
C PRO A 125 -0.50 -2.63 7.74
N ASN A 126 0.19 -3.70 7.33
CA ASN A 126 -0.22 -5.08 7.49
C ASN A 126 -1.62 -5.32 6.88
N PRO A 127 -1.76 -5.23 5.54
CA PRO A 127 -3.02 -5.54 4.87
C PRO A 127 -3.32 -7.05 4.93
N GLU A 128 -4.58 -7.42 4.80
CA GLU A 128 -5.03 -8.81 4.69
C GLU A 128 -4.61 -9.43 3.35
N ILE A 129 -4.69 -8.62 2.28
CA ILE A 129 -4.27 -9.01 0.93
C ILE A 129 -3.34 -7.93 0.38
N LEU A 130 -2.21 -8.34 -0.21
CA LEU A 130 -1.35 -7.47 -0.99
C LEU A 130 -1.39 -7.87 -2.47
N LEU A 131 -1.89 -6.97 -3.31
CA LEU A 131 -1.91 -7.15 -4.75
C LEU A 131 -0.62 -6.59 -5.36
N LEU A 132 0.04 -7.39 -6.18
CA LEU A 132 1.21 -7.00 -6.95
C LEU A 132 0.79 -6.95 -8.43
N ASP A 133 0.64 -5.73 -8.97
CA ASP A 133 0.29 -5.47 -10.38
C ASP A 133 1.54 -5.43 -11.26
#